data_AF-A0ABD6BZS7-F1
#
_entry.id   AF-A0ABD6BZS7-F1
#
_cell.length_a   1.000
_cell.length_b   1.000
_cell.length_c   1.000
_cell.angle_alpha   90.00
_cell.angle_beta   90.00
_cell.angle_gamma   90.00
#
_symmetry.space_group_name_H-M   'P 1'
#
loop_
_entity.id
_entity.type
_entity.pdbx_description
1 polymer ?
#
loop_
_entity_poly.entity_id
_entity_poly.type
_entity_poly.pdbx_seq_one_letter_code
_entity_poly.pdbx_strand_id
1 'polypeptide(L)'
;MVPTVPAFGGIPAGPELLIIFLILALFVVPAIAVAVIVLLVLKLRSDDTDGDPHDETDSVRSNADRIAALEAEVERLRKRVDEESEEEPDEASDERDGDDRR
;
A
#
# COMPACT_ATOMS: atom_id res chain seq x y z
N MET A 1 -1.13 -51.64 42.07
CA MET A 1 -1.79 -50.34 41.87
C MET A 1 -0.74 -49.40 41.29
N VAL A 2 -0.95 -48.87 40.09
CA VAL A 2 -0.01 -47.93 39.46
C VAL A 2 -0.27 -46.56 40.10
N PRO A 3 0.74 -45.87 40.65
CA PRO A 3 0.54 -44.54 41.18
C PRO A 3 0.22 -43.59 40.01
N THR A 4 -1.06 -43.21 39.89
CA THR A 4 -1.58 -42.16 39.00
C THR A 4 -1.50 -40.80 39.69
N VAL A 5 -0.37 -40.51 40.36
CA VAL A 5 -0.14 -39.16 40.86
C VAL A 5 0.41 -38.39 39.67
N PRO A 6 -0.25 -37.31 39.20
CA PRO A 6 0.38 -36.44 38.21
C PRO A 6 1.68 -35.92 38.84
N ALA A 7 2.82 -36.21 38.22
CA ALA A 7 4.12 -35.71 38.67
C ALA A 7 4.23 -34.16 38.60
N PHE A 8 3.19 -33.49 38.10
CA PHE A 8 3.05 -32.04 38.00
C PHE A 8 2.17 -31.51 39.14
N GLY A 9 2.69 -31.61 40.36
CA GLY A 9 2.16 -30.96 41.56
C GLY A 9 3.23 -30.14 42.27
N GLY A 10 4.23 -29.66 41.50
CA GLY A 10 5.39 -28.92 41.98
C GLY A 10 5.14 -27.42 42.10
N ILE A 11 5.90 -26.77 42.97
CA ILE A 11 5.87 -25.33 43.22
C ILE A 11 5.98 -24.57 41.88
N PRO A 12 5.10 -23.59 41.60
CA PRO A 12 4.97 -22.94 40.28
C PRO A 12 6.18 -22.07 39.85
N ALA A 13 7.32 -22.19 40.54
CA ALA A 13 8.55 -21.44 40.30
C ALA A 13 9.82 -22.32 40.22
N GLY A 14 9.68 -23.64 40.12
CA GLY A 14 10.80 -24.58 40.05
C GLY A 14 11.46 -24.68 38.66
N PRO A 15 12.30 -25.71 38.45
CA PRO A 15 12.91 -26.03 37.14
C PRO A 15 11.89 -26.18 35.99
N GLU A 16 10.62 -26.40 36.32
CA GLU A 16 9.49 -26.43 35.39
C GLU A 16 9.32 -25.11 34.62
N LEU A 17 9.52 -23.95 35.26
CA LEU A 17 9.49 -22.67 34.55
C LEU A 17 10.61 -22.57 33.53
N LEU A 18 11.79 -23.12 33.84
CA LEU A 18 12.92 -23.13 32.91
C LEU A 18 12.60 -23.98 31.68
N ILE A 19 11.93 -25.13 31.88
CA ILE A 19 11.48 -26.00 30.79
C ILE A 19 10.42 -25.29 29.94
N ILE A 20 9.41 -24.67 30.56
CA ILE A 20 8.37 -23.91 29.84
C ILE A 20 9.00 -22.75 29.06
N PHE A 21 9.94 -22.03 29.67
CA PHE A 21 10.66 -20.94 29.01
C PHE A 21 11.49 -21.45 27.84
N LEU A 22 12.17 -22.60 27.98
CA LEU A 22 12.92 -23.23 26.91
C LEU A 22 12.01 -23.60 25.73
N ILE A 23 10.85 -24.20 26.00
CA ILE A 23 9.85 -24.55 24.99
C ILE A 23 9.35 -23.29 24.30
N LEU A 24 8.97 -22.26 25.06
CA LEU A 24 8.48 -21.00 24.51
C LEU A 24 9.57 -20.32 23.66
N ALA A 25 10.81 -20.29 24.12
CA ALA A 25 11.94 -19.75 23.38
C ALA A 25 12.18 -20.50 22.07
N LEU A 26 12.00 -21.82 22.03
CA LEU A 26 12.12 -22.63 20.81
C LEU A 26 11.16 -22.16 19.70
N PHE A 27 9.99 -21.63 20.05
CA PHE A 27 9.02 -21.13 19.07
C PHE A 27 9.11 -19.62 18.86
N VAL A 28 9.29 -18.86 19.94
CA VAL A 28 9.30 -17.39 19.90
C VAL A 28 10.57 -16.85 19.26
N VAL A 29 11.73 -17.45 19.52
CA VAL A 29 12.99 -16.96 18.93
C VAL A 29 12.98 -17.09 17.40
N PRO A 30 12.62 -18.25 16.80
CA PRO A 30 12.50 -18.35 15.35
C PRO A 30 11.42 -17.43 14.77
N ALA A 31 10.27 -17.30 15.44
CA ALA A 31 9.20 -16.42 14.97
C ALA A 31 9.64 -14.95 14.93
N ILE A 32 10.31 -14.48 15.99
CA ILE A 32 10.88 -13.12 16.04
C ILE A 32 11.95 -12.96 14.96
N ALA A 33 12.83 -13.94 14.76
CA ALA A 33 13.86 -13.86 13.73
C ALA A 33 13.24 -13.69 12.32
N VAL A 34 12.19 -14.45 12.01
CA VAL A 34 11.45 -14.30 10.74
C VAL A 34 10.82 -12.90 10.64
N ALA A 35 10.17 -12.42 11.70
CA ALA A 35 9.56 -11.09 11.71
C ALA A 35 10.60 -9.97 11.47
N VAL A 36 11.76 -10.06 12.11
CA VAL A 36 12.87 -9.11 11.92
C VAL A 36 13.41 -9.16 10.50
N ILE A 37 13.59 -10.37 9.92
CA ILE A 37 14.05 -10.51 8.54
C ILE A 37 13.03 -9.90 7.57
N VAL A 38 11.74 -10.17 7.75
CA VAL A 38 10.68 -9.59 6.91
C VAL A 38 10.68 -8.07 7.02
N LEU A 39 10.75 -7.52 8.23
CA LEU A 39 10.84 -6.07 8.43
C LEU A 39 12.09 -5.47 7.80
N LEU A 40 13.24 -6.13 7.90
CA LEU A 40 14.47 -5.70 7.24
C LEU A 40 14.29 -5.72 5.72
N VAL A 41 13.77 -6.79 5.13
CA VAL A 41 13.53 -6.86 3.68
C VAL A 41 12.56 -5.76 3.22
N LEU A 42 11.49 -5.51 3.96
CA LEU A 42 10.55 -4.43 3.66
C LEU A 42 11.20 -3.05 3.80
N LYS A 43 12.00 -2.83 4.84
CA LYS A 43 12.71 -1.55 5.06
C LYS A 43 13.78 -1.31 4.00
N LEU A 44 14.58 -2.32 3.64
CA LEU A 44 15.56 -2.20 2.55
C LEU A 44 14.89 -1.94 1.21
N ARG A 45 13.73 -2.56 0.93
CA ARG A 45 12.93 -2.25 -0.27
C ARG A 45 12.33 -0.84 -0.23
N SER A 46 12.12 -0.29 0.96
CA SER A 46 11.65 1.08 1.16
C SER A 46 12.77 2.12 1.20
N ASP A 47 14.04 1.76 1.41
CA ASP A 47 15.14 2.72 1.28
C ASP A 47 15.42 3.07 -0.20
N ASP A 48 14.97 2.23 -1.14
CA ASP A 48 14.89 2.57 -2.56
C ASP A 48 13.61 3.39 -2.90
N THR A 49 12.74 3.66 -1.92
CA THR A 49 11.51 4.46 -2.06
C THR A 49 11.22 5.14 -0.72
N ASP A 50 12.00 6.18 -0.39
CA ASP A 50 11.82 7.12 0.72
C ASP A 50 10.55 6.87 1.57
N GLY A 51 10.67 6.15 2.69
CA GLY A 51 9.49 5.78 3.48
C GLY A 51 9.80 5.23 4.86
N ASP A 52 10.01 6.14 5.81
CA ASP A 52 10.10 5.83 7.24
C ASP A 52 8.75 5.27 7.77
N PRO A 53 8.70 4.13 8.49
CA PRO A 53 7.46 3.54 8.99
C PRO A 53 6.90 4.22 10.26
N HIS A 54 7.45 5.36 10.67
CA HIS A 54 6.88 6.19 11.73
C HIS A 54 5.92 7.27 11.22
N ASP A 55 5.60 7.26 9.92
CA ASP A 55 5.05 8.42 9.24
C ASP A 55 3.78 8.13 8.40
N GLU A 56 2.79 7.48 9.02
CA GLU A 56 1.47 7.39 8.41
C GLU A 56 0.86 8.78 8.11
N THR A 57 1.30 9.83 8.82
CA THR A 57 0.84 11.21 8.61
C THR A 57 1.53 11.92 7.44
N ASP A 58 2.85 11.86 7.26
CA ASP A 58 3.49 12.51 6.11
C ASP A 58 3.43 11.67 4.84
N SER A 59 3.22 10.34 4.91
CA SER A 59 2.86 9.55 3.72
C SER A 59 1.49 9.93 3.17
N VAL A 60 0.50 10.20 4.03
CA VAL A 60 -0.81 10.74 3.63
C VAL A 60 -0.67 12.16 3.06
N ARG A 61 0.18 13.00 3.65
CA ARG A 61 0.45 14.35 3.15
C ARG A 61 1.18 14.35 1.79
N SER A 62 2.18 13.50 1.62
CA SER A 62 2.91 13.28 0.35
C SER A 62 1.98 12.76 -0.75
N ASN A 63 1.07 11.85 -0.40
CA ASN A 63 0.04 11.40 -1.33
C ASN A 63 -0.93 12.52 -1.73
N ALA A 64 -1.29 13.42 -0.80
CA ALA A 64 -2.16 14.56 -1.10
C ALA A 64 -1.49 15.56 -2.07
N ASP A 65 -0.21 15.87 -1.87
CA ASP A 65 0.55 16.76 -2.76
C ASP A 65 0.70 16.16 -4.18
N ARG A 66 0.91 14.84 -4.26
CA ARG A 66 1.03 14.12 -5.53
C ARG A 66 -0.30 14.02 -6.29
N ILE A 67 -1.42 13.88 -5.57
CA ILE A 67 -2.77 13.89 -6.16
C ILE A 67 -3.09 15.29 -6.70
N ALA A 68 -2.80 16.36 -5.95
CA ALA A 68 -3.05 17.74 -6.38
C ALA A 68 -2.26 18.11 -7.65
N ALA A 69 -1.01 17.63 -7.76
CA ALA A 69 -0.21 17.82 -8.97
C ALA A 69 -0.82 17.11 -10.20
N LEU A 70 -1.31 15.88 -10.02
CA LEU A 70 -1.96 15.10 -11.07
C LEU A 70 -3.29 15.73 -11.53
N GLU A 71 -4.09 16.25 -10.61
CA GLU A 71 -5.35 16.93 -10.93
C GLU A 71 -5.12 18.20 -11.78
N ALA A 72 -4.08 18.97 -11.46
CA ALA A 72 -3.70 20.15 -12.25
C ALA A 72 -3.20 19.79 -13.66
N GLU A 73 -2.52 18.65 -13.82
CA GLU A 73 -2.08 18.18 -15.14
C GLU A 73 -3.25 17.67 -15.99
N VAL A 74 -4.21 16.97 -15.38
CA VAL A 74 -5.45 16.52 -16.06
C VAL A 74 -6.27 17.70 -16.54
N GLU A 75 -6.39 18.78 -15.76
CA GLU A 75 -7.11 19.98 -16.18
C GLU A 75 -6.45 20.65 -17.40
N ARG A 76 -5.11 20.70 -17.44
CA ARG A 76 -4.38 21.18 -18.63
C ARG A 76 -4.53 20.26 -19.83
N LEU A 77 -4.57 18.95 -19.61
CA LEU A 77 -4.75 17.98 -20.69
C LEU A 77 -6.16 18.09 -21.28
N ARG A 78 -7.18 18.24 -20.42
CA ARG A 78 -8.57 18.46 -20.84
C ARG A 78 -8.74 19.76 -21.60
N LYS A 79 -8.14 20.85 -21.12
CA LYS A 79 -8.18 22.14 -21.83
C LYS A 79 -7.57 22.07 -23.23
N ARG A 80 -6.44 21.36 -23.40
CA ARG A 80 -5.84 21.14 -24.73
C ARG A 80 -6.73 20.33 -25.66
N VAL A 81 -7.39 19.29 -25.13
CA VAL A 81 -8.31 18.45 -25.91
C VAL A 81 -9.57 19.22 -26.31
N ASP A 82 -10.10 20.05 -25.41
CA ASP A 82 -11.26 20.89 -25.72
C ASP A 82 -10.90 21.98 -26.76
N GLU A 83 -9.72 22.61 -26.65
CA GLU A 83 -9.22 23.60 -27.64
C GLU A 83 -8.97 22.96 -29.02
N GLU A 84 -8.42 21.74 -29.08
CA GLU A 84 -8.21 20.99 -30.33
C GLU A 84 -9.55 20.57 -30.96
N SER A 85 -10.57 20.28 -30.14
CA SER A 85 -11.92 19.95 -30.62
C SER A 85 -12.72 21.18 -31.08
N GLU A 86 -12.37 22.38 -30.64
CA GLU A 86 -13.00 23.65 -31.07
C GLU A 86 -12.36 24.22 -32.36
N GLU A 87 -11.16 23.76 -32.73
CA GLU A 87 -10.43 24.19 -33.95
C GLU A 87 -10.75 23.36 -35.20
N GLU A 88 -11.60 22.32 -35.13
CA GLU A 88 -12.24 21.77 -36.33
C GLU A 88 -13.52 22.57 -36.63
N PRO A 89 -13.50 23.58 -37.54
CA PRO A 89 -14.73 24.12 -38.07
C PRO A 89 -15.45 23.00 -38.80
N ASP A 90 -16.68 22.72 -38.38
CA ASP A 90 -17.65 21.96 -39.15
C ASP A 90 -17.79 22.59 -40.55
N GLU A 91 -16.96 22.17 -41.50
CA GLU A 91 -17.15 22.39 -42.93
C GLU A 91 -18.32 21.51 -43.41
N ALA A 92 -19.51 21.83 -42.92
CA ALA A 92 -20.78 21.29 -43.39
C ALA A 92 -21.73 22.46 -43.68
N SER A 93 -21.26 23.44 -44.44
CA SER A 93 -22.07 24.56 -44.91
C SER A 93 -21.48 25.13 -46.19
N ASP A 94 -21.54 24.39 -47.30
CA ASP A 94 -21.64 24.97 -48.64
C ASP A 94 -21.77 23.88 -49.70
N GLU A 95 -23.01 23.47 -50.03
CA GLU A 95 -23.30 23.04 -51.40
C GLU A 95 -24.76 23.34 -51.80
N ARG A 96 -24.88 24.47 -52.54
CA ARG A 96 -25.79 24.75 -53.67
C ARG A 96 -27.27 25.02 -53.32
N ASP A 97 -27.69 26.28 -53.26
CA ASP A 97 -27.90 27.20 -54.40
C ASP A 97 -29.04 26.74 -55.31
N GLY A 98 -30.11 27.52 -55.31
CA GLY A 98 -31.31 27.27 -56.11
C GLY A 98 -31.11 27.67 -57.56
N ASP A 99 -31.76 26.98 -58.49
CA ASP A 99 -32.09 27.56 -59.80
C ASP A 99 -33.39 26.97 -60.33
N ASP A 100 -34.39 27.84 -60.40
CA ASP A 100 -35.63 27.73 -61.15
C ASP A 100 -35.39 27.25 -62.59
N ARG A 101 -36.11 26.22 -63.06
CA ARG A 101 -36.51 26.17 -64.48
C ARG A 101 -37.94 25.66 -64.68
N ARG A 102 -38.69 26.52 -65.38
CA ARG A 102 -40.01 26.34 -66.00
C ARG A 102 -40.09 25.11 -66.89
#